data_AF-A0A6A6URJ5-F1
#
_entry.id   AF-A0A6A6URJ5-F1
#
_cell.length_a   1.000
_cell.length_b   1.000
_cell.length_c   1.000
_cell.angle_alpha   90.00
_cell.angle_beta   90.00
_cell.angle_gamma   90.00
#
_symmetry.space_group_name_H-M   'P 1'
#
loop_
_entity.id
_entity.type
_entity.pdbx_description
1 polymer ?
#
loop_
_entity_poly.entity_id
_entity_poly.type
_entity_poly.pdbx_seq_one_letter_code
_entity_poly.pdbx_strand_id
1 'polypeptide(L)' 'PGYGYGSRGEWGKELTKVLTKRSQVRRALVLLDAERGPNERDLQVIDMLAEAGTAWQVVLTKADRV' A
#
# COMPACT_ATOMS: atom_id res chain seq x y z
N PRO A 1 10.62 -1.14 -0.57
CA PRO A 1 10.37 -0.64 -1.95
C PRO A 1 8.92 -0.18 -2.11
N GLY A 2 8.68 1.04 -2.59
CA GLY A 2 7.33 1.55 -2.86
C GLY A 2 6.75 1.01 -4.18
N TYR A 3 5.42 1.11 -4.35
CA TYR A 3 4.66 0.65 -5.52
C TYR A 3 4.31 1.77 -6.52
N GLY A 4 4.87 2.96 -6.32
CA GLY A 4 4.64 4.13 -7.17
C GLY A 4 5.39 4.09 -8.52
N TYR A 5 5.44 5.25 -9.18
CA TYR A 5 6.13 5.46 -10.45
C TYR A 5 7.61 5.00 -10.36
N GLY A 6 7.98 4.02 -11.17
CA GLY A 6 9.32 3.38 -11.15
C GLY A 6 9.42 2.08 -10.33
N SER A 7 8.34 1.63 -9.69
CA SER A 7 8.29 0.31 -9.06
C SER A 7 8.23 -0.81 -10.09
N ARG A 8 8.92 -1.93 -9.81
CA ARG A 8 8.92 -3.11 -10.68
C ARG A 8 7.60 -3.87 -10.52
N GLY A 9 7.05 -4.41 -11.61
CA GLY A 9 5.80 -5.20 -11.59
C GLY A 9 5.81 -6.43 -10.68
N GLU A 10 6.99 -6.88 -10.23
CA GLU A 10 7.15 -7.95 -9.23
C GLU A 10 6.74 -7.52 -7.81
N TRP A 11 6.39 -6.26 -7.58
CA TRP A 11 6.10 -5.71 -6.26
C TRP A 11 4.92 -6.41 -5.55
N GLY A 12 3.87 -6.80 -6.27
CA GLY A 12 2.74 -7.52 -5.68
C GLY A 12 3.15 -8.85 -5.03
N LYS A 13 4.00 -9.63 -5.70
CA LYS A 13 4.52 -10.89 -5.15
C LYS A 13 5.36 -10.67 -3.89
N GLU A 14 6.16 -9.62 -3.87
CA GLU A 14 6.97 -9.27 -2.69
C GLU A 14 6.10 -8.78 -1.52
N LEU A 15 5.04 -8.03 -1.78
CA LEU A 15 4.08 -7.63 -0.76
C LEU A 15 3.38 -8.85 -0.16
N THR A 16 2.85 -9.74 -0.99
CA THR A 16 2.22 -10.98 -0.52
C THR A 16 3.19 -11.81 0.33
N LYS A 17 4.47 -11.91 -0.05
CA LYS A 17 5.49 -12.60 0.76
C LYS A 17 5.70 -11.95 2.13
N VAL A 18 5.76 -10.62 2.19
CA VAL A 18 5.93 -9.88 3.45
C VAL A 18 4.73 -10.10 4.38
N LEU A 19 3.51 -10.07 3.84
CA LEU A 19 2.27 -10.25 4.59
C LEU A 19 2.07 -11.71 5.05
N THR A 20 2.43 -12.69 4.21
CA THR A 20 2.24 -14.11 4.52
C THR A 20 3.34 -14.71 5.40
N LYS A 21 4.60 -14.24 5.30
CA LYS A 21 5.73 -14.83 6.06
C LYS A 21 5.94 -14.27 7.46
N ARG A 22 5.33 -13.15 7.84
CA ARG A 22 5.63 -12.48 9.13
C ARG A 22 4.39 -12.36 10.02
N SER A 23 4.27 -13.26 10.99
CA SER A 23 3.22 -13.29 12.03
C SER A 23 3.14 -12.04 12.94
N GLN A 24 4.04 -11.07 12.77
CA GLN A 24 4.16 -9.87 13.60
C GLN A 24 3.61 -8.59 12.94
N VAL A 25 3.20 -8.64 11.67
CA VAL A 25 2.61 -7.47 11.00
C VAL A 25 1.19 -7.27 11.50
N ARG A 26 0.98 -6.23 12.32
CA ARG A 26 -0.34 -5.90 12.86
C ARG A 26 -1.19 -5.03 11.95
N ARG A 27 -0.56 -4.21 11.10
CA ARG A 27 -1.24 -3.27 10.21
C ARG A 27 -0.32 -2.81 9.08
N ALA A 28 -0.88 -2.60 7.90
CA ALA A 28 -0.22 -1.88 6.79
C ALA A 28 -0.64 -0.40 6.77
N LEU A 29 0.30 0.50 6.50
CA LEU A 29 0.00 1.91 6.24
C LEU A 29 0.17 2.19 4.74
N VAL A 30 -0.88 2.67 4.10
CA VAL A 30 -0.92 3.02 2.68
C VAL A 30 -0.73 4.54 2.58
N LEU A 31 0.39 4.97 2.01
CA LEU A 31 0.73 6.39 1.90
C LEU A 31 0.21 6.93 0.57
N LEU A 32 -0.76 7.85 0.64
CA LEU A 32 -1.35 8.49 -0.54
C LEU A 32 -0.93 9.95 -0.61
N ASP A 33 -0.76 10.47 -1.82
CA ASP A 33 -0.51 11.90 -2.04
C ASP A 33 -1.85 12.66 -1.93
N ALA A 34 -1.97 13.57 -0.95
CA ALA A 34 -3.20 14.32 -0.70
C ALA A 34 -3.59 15.22 -1.88
N GLU A 35 -2.62 15.73 -2.65
CA GLU A 35 -2.88 16.60 -3.80
C GLU A 35 -3.48 15.82 -4.98
N ARG A 36 -3.02 14.58 -5.16
CA ARG A 36 -3.34 13.76 -6.35
C ARG A 36 -4.48 12.78 -6.11
N GLY A 37 -4.72 12.41 -4.86
CA GLY A 37 -5.62 11.32 -4.52
C GLY A 37 -5.09 9.94 -4.91
N PRO A 38 -5.87 8.87 -4.65
CA PRO A 38 -5.49 7.51 -4.99
C PRO A 38 -5.48 7.28 -6.50
N ASN A 39 -4.48 6.53 -6.99
CA ASN A 39 -4.45 6.00 -8.35
C ASN A 39 -4.84 4.49 -8.36
N GLU A 40 -4.97 3.90 -9.55
CA GLU A 40 -5.34 2.49 -9.70
C GLU A 40 -4.42 1.51 -8.95
N ARG A 41 -3.12 1.81 -8.85
CA ARG A 41 -2.20 0.95 -8.10
C ARG A 41 -2.49 1.03 -6.61
N ASP A 42 -2.79 2.21 -6.07
CA ASP A 42 -3.20 2.35 -4.66
C ASP A 42 -4.41 1.48 -4.34
N LEU A 43 -5.40 1.48 -5.24
CA LEU A 43 -6.60 0.64 -5.09
C LEU A 43 -6.25 -0.85 -5.13
N GLN A 44 -5.42 -1.29 -6.08
CA GLN A 44 -4.95 -2.67 -6.14
C GLN A 44 -4.22 -3.11 -4.86
N VAL A 45 -3.42 -2.23 -4.25
CA VAL A 45 -2.76 -2.52 -2.96
C VAL A 45 -3.79 -2.72 -1.85
N ILE A 46 -4.78 -1.84 -1.80
CA ILE A 46 -5.85 -1.89 -0.79
C ILE A 46 -6.65 -3.19 -0.94
N ASP A 47 -6.99 -3.58 -2.17
CA ASP A 47 -7.69 -4.83 -2.46
C ASP A 47 -6.87 -6.04 -2.03
N MET A 48 -5.58 -6.08 -2.37
CA MET A 48 -4.68 -7.16 -1.92
C MET A 48 -4.57 -7.26 -0.39
N LEU A 49 -4.53 -6.12 0.32
CA LEU A 49 -4.49 -6.10 1.78
C LEU A 49 -5.81 -6.59 2.38
N ALA A 50 -6.93 -6.22 1.78
CA ALA A 50 -8.26 -6.67 2.19
C ALA A 50 -8.44 -8.18 1.97
N GLU A 51 -8.06 -8.69 0.80
CA GLU A 51 -8.07 -10.13 0.49
C GLU A 51 -7.17 -10.93 1.44
N ALA A 52 -6.02 -10.37 1.82
CA ALA A 52 -5.11 -10.98 2.79
C ALA A 52 -5.61 -10.89 4.25
N GLY A 53 -6.77 -10.28 4.52
CA GLY A 53 -7.30 -10.06 5.87
C GLY A 53 -6.39 -9.19 6.75
N THR A 54 -5.49 -8.42 6.14
CA THR A 54 -4.53 -7.60 6.85
C THR A 54 -5.16 -6.25 7.17
N ALA A 55 -5.19 -5.86 8.44
CA ALA A 55 -5.65 -4.52 8.81
C ALA A 55 -4.81 -3.45 8.10
N TRP A 56 -5.44 -2.43 7.55
CA TRP A 56 -4.74 -1.36 6.86
C TRP A 56 -5.34 0.01 7.17
N GLN A 57 -4.56 1.07 6.95
CA GLN A 57 -5.01 2.45 7.11
C GLN A 57 -4.32 3.35 6.09
N VAL A 58 -5.07 4.30 5.54
CA VAL A 58 -4.55 5.34 4.65
C VAL A 58 -3.96 6.48 5.47
N VAL A 59 -2.79 6.95 5.05
CA VAL A 59 -2.18 8.20 5.51
C VAL A 59 -2.03 9.12 4.31
N LEU A 60 -2.75 10.24 4.35
CA LEU A 60 -2.62 11.30 3.36
C LEU A 60 -1.35 12.11 3.66
N THR A 61 -0.42 12.08 2.71
CA THR A 61 0.87 12.77 2.75
C THR A 61 0.80 14.07 1.95
N LYS A 62 1.73 15.00 2.18
CA LYS A 62 1.74 16.35 1.56
C LYS A 62 0.49 17.18 1.86
N ALA A 63 -0.12 16.95 3.02
CA ALA A 63 -1.29 17.70 3.45
C ALA A 63 -1.01 19.20 3.65
N ASP A 64 0.26 19.61 3.75
CA ASP A 64 0.67 21.02 3.79
C ASP A 64 0.44 21.78 2.48
N ARG A 65 0.13 21.08 1.38
CA ARG A 65 -0.03 21.65 0.04
C ARG A 65 -1.47 21.70 -0.44
N VAL A 66 -2.42 21.33 0.42
CA VAL A 66 -3.86 21.29 0.16
C VAL A 66 -4.59 22.28 1.06
#